data_AF-A0A495L1W4-F1
#
_entry.id   AF-A0A495L1W4-F1
#
_cell.length_a   1.000
_cell.length_b   1.000
_cell.length_c   1.000
_cell.angle_alpha   90.00
_cell.angle_beta   90.00
_cell.angle_gamma   90.00
#
_symmetry.space_group_name_H-M   'P 1'
#
loop_
_entity.id
_entity.type
_entity.pdbx_description
1 polymer ?
#
loop_
_entity_poly.entity_id
_entity_poly.type
_entity_poly.pdbx_seq_one_letter_code
_entity_poly.pdbx_strand_id
1 'polypeptide(L)'
;MAALIIALPIAFHPVLRTELTERAALLLFAGWAPMLIGGVMAWAVVSGFGDRERLDRRVHQALEGHPLVRELIWLGVFLACFVLLMILLSQVFRLYGDHTGADLNMSASLVSRLLFLFTLPILVMDRSGITVDGKGTAMPAVALKVHTPWRWLGLIPAAVVLLLAGYAVIPQVGLPPLNLSLIGFVLAFALIAVCEEIFFRAMLQTRLEVIMGRWGGIVAATLVFSLTYAVVQPFDEISQLPGDGFGYVIALALLSYGPAGLLYGYLWSCFRNLWINVIIRIGMFVVLMPPDLNIGVTP
;
A
#
# COMPACT_ATOMS: atom_id res chain seq x y z
N MET A 1 17.33 7.54 7.68
CA MET A 1 15.85 7.65 7.82
C MET A 1 15.15 6.34 7.47
N ALA A 2 15.23 5.81 6.24
CA ALA A 2 14.69 4.47 5.91
C ALA A 2 15.28 3.35 6.80
N ALA A 3 16.59 3.38 7.05
CA ALA A 3 17.24 2.47 7.98
C ALA A 3 16.74 2.61 9.44
N LEU A 4 16.20 3.77 9.84
CA LEU A 4 15.64 3.96 11.19
C LEU A 4 14.26 3.30 11.33
N ILE A 5 13.42 3.35 10.28
CA ILE A 5 12.12 2.66 10.28
C ILE A 5 12.30 1.14 10.47
N ILE A 6 13.44 0.62 10.00
CA ILE A 6 13.79 -0.80 10.03
C ILE A 6 14.58 -1.17 11.30
N ALA A 7 15.61 -0.39 11.64
CA ALA A 7 16.50 -0.70 12.76
C ALA A 7 15.84 -0.47 14.13
N LEU A 8 14.89 0.46 14.22
CA LEU A 8 14.22 0.80 15.47
C LEU A 8 13.33 -0.35 15.99
N PRO A 9 12.42 -0.97 15.20
CA PRO A 9 11.66 -2.13 15.68
C PRO A 9 12.56 -3.34 16.06
N ILE A 10 13.64 -3.58 15.32
CA ILE A 10 14.64 -4.64 15.65
C ILE A 10 15.39 -4.30 16.95
N ALA A 11 15.69 -3.03 17.18
CA ALA A 11 16.40 -2.58 18.37
C ALA A 11 15.53 -2.64 19.63
N PHE A 12 14.22 -2.39 19.53
CA PHE A 12 13.36 -2.24 20.70
C PHE A 12 12.64 -3.53 21.13
N HIS A 13 12.57 -4.57 20.31
CA HIS A 13 11.92 -5.84 20.68
C HIS A 13 12.89 -7.04 20.78
N PRO A 14 13.22 -7.50 22.00
CA PRO A 14 14.15 -8.64 22.20
C PRO A 14 13.60 -9.98 21.70
N VAL A 15 12.26 -10.12 21.63
CA VAL A 15 11.59 -11.31 21.05
C VAL A 15 11.79 -11.37 19.53
N LEU A 16 11.69 -10.23 18.83
CA LEU A 16 12.02 -10.16 17.40
C LEU A 16 13.47 -10.54 17.13
N ARG A 17 14.42 -10.12 17.99
CA ARG A 17 15.84 -10.48 17.83
C ARG A 17 16.13 -11.97 18.00
N THR A 18 15.31 -12.68 18.78
CA THR A 18 15.49 -14.11 19.07
C THR A 18 14.74 -14.99 18.06
N GLU A 19 13.60 -14.54 17.55
CA GLU A 19 12.90 -15.17 16.41
C GLU A 19 13.54 -14.86 15.04
N LEU A 20 14.30 -13.77 14.92
CA LEU A 20 15.22 -13.46 13.80
C LEU A 20 16.46 -14.40 13.76
N THR A 21 16.31 -15.65 14.19
CA THR A 21 17.27 -16.71 13.88
C THR A 21 17.24 -17.00 12.37
N GLU A 22 18.29 -17.69 11.87
CA GLU A 22 18.70 -17.75 10.45
C GLU A 22 17.55 -17.88 9.41
N ARG A 23 16.47 -18.60 9.74
CA ARG A 23 15.33 -18.84 8.83
C ARG A 23 14.39 -17.63 8.65
N ALA A 24 14.11 -16.87 9.71
CA ALA A 24 13.30 -15.65 9.62
C ALA A 24 14.10 -14.50 9.00
N ALA A 25 15.40 -14.43 9.27
CA ALA A 25 16.31 -13.51 8.60
C ALA A 25 16.34 -13.78 7.08
N LEU A 26 16.43 -15.04 6.65
CA LEU A 26 16.37 -15.42 5.24
C LEU A 26 15.05 -14.99 4.56
N LEU A 27 13.90 -15.16 5.21
CA LEU A 27 12.60 -14.74 4.66
C LEU A 27 12.46 -13.21 4.59
N LEU A 28 12.97 -12.50 5.59
CA LEU A 28 13.00 -11.03 5.58
C LEU A 28 13.96 -10.49 4.51
N PHE A 29 15.15 -11.08 4.37
CA PHE A 29 16.06 -10.75 3.27
C PHE A 29 15.46 -11.10 1.90
N ALA A 30 14.75 -12.23 1.79
CA ALA A 30 14.04 -12.62 0.58
C ALA A 30 12.90 -11.66 0.22
N GLY A 31 12.26 -11.02 1.20
CA GLY A 31 11.28 -9.95 0.97
C GLY A 31 11.93 -8.59 0.63
N TRP A 32 13.03 -8.23 1.31
CA TRP A 32 13.63 -6.90 1.20
C TRP A 32 14.56 -6.74 0.01
N ALA A 33 15.34 -7.77 -0.32
CA ALA A 33 16.33 -7.70 -1.39
C ALA A 33 15.67 -7.38 -2.75
N PRO A 34 14.56 -8.03 -3.15
CA PRO A 34 13.83 -7.64 -4.34
C PRO A 34 13.40 -6.16 -4.32
N MET A 35 12.91 -5.67 -3.18
CA MET A 35 12.43 -4.30 -3.04
C MET A 35 13.55 -3.26 -3.13
N LEU A 36 14.72 -3.54 -2.53
CA LEU A 36 15.91 -2.69 -2.64
C LEU A 36 16.44 -2.68 -4.08
N ILE A 37 16.54 -3.84 -4.71
CA ILE A 37 16.95 -3.96 -6.12
C ILE A 37 15.98 -3.19 -7.03
N GLY A 38 14.67 -3.33 -6.79
CA GLY A 38 13.64 -2.57 -7.49
C GLY A 38 13.80 -1.06 -7.33
N GLY A 39 14.14 -0.59 -6.13
CA GLY A 39 14.43 0.83 -5.87
C GLY A 39 15.65 1.33 -6.64
N VAL A 40 16.76 0.57 -6.63
CA VAL A 40 17.98 0.90 -7.40
C VAL A 40 17.71 0.90 -8.90
N MET A 41 16.94 -0.07 -9.40
CA MET A 41 16.54 -0.14 -10.80
C MET A 41 15.65 1.04 -11.19
N ALA A 42 14.68 1.41 -10.35
CA ALA A 42 13.84 2.59 -10.57
C ALA A 42 14.67 3.88 -10.59
N TRP A 43 15.70 3.98 -9.74
CA TRP A 43 16.64 5.09 -9.79
C TRP A 43 17.36 5.15 -11.14
N ALA A 44 17.96 4.03 -11.58
CA ALA A 44 18.76 3.92 -12.80
C ALA A 44 17.95 4.20 -14.07
N VAL A 45 16.74 3.63 -14.18
CA VAL A 45 15.82 3.83 -15.32
C VAL A 45 15.51 5.31 -15.49
N VAL A 46 15.22 5.99 -14.39
CA VAL A 46 14.75 7.36 -14.46
C VAL A 46 15.90 8.37 -14.51
N SER A 47 17.09 8.04 -14.00
CA SER A 47 18.29 8.85 -14.28
C SER A 47 18.69 8.78 -15.76
N GLY A 48 18.43 7.67 -16.44
CA GLY A 48 18.76 7.51 -17.87
C GLY A 48 17.73 8.08 -18.83
N PHE A 49 16.43 7.91 -18.54
CA PHE A 49 15.35 8.17 -19.51
C PHE A 49 14.24 9.11 -18.99
N GLY A 50 14.33 9.56 -17.75
CA GLY A 50 13.25 10.25 -17.06
C GLY A 50 13.25 11.76 -17.22
N ASP A 51 12.07 12.35 -17.42
CA ASP A 51 11.85 13.80 -17.34
C ASP A 51 11.18 14.16 -16.01
N ARG A 52 11.90 13.89 -14.91
CA ARG A 52 11.41 14.06 -13.53
C ARG A 52 11.07 15.51 -13.24
N GLU A 53 11.91 16.46 -13.65
CA GLU A 53 11.73 17.87 -13.34
C GLU A 53 10.46 18.47 -13.96
N ARG A 54 10.10 18.05 -15.18
CA ARG A 54 8.81 18.47 -15.76
C ARG A 54 7.63 17.83 -15.04
N LEU A 55 7.76 16.58 -14.61
CA LEU A 55 6.70 15.90 -13.86
C LEU A 55 6.48 16.55 -12.49
N ASP A 56 7.55 16.85 -11.76
CA ASP A 56 7.47 17.52 -10.46
C ASP A 56 6.89 18.92 -10.59
N ARG A 57 7.25 19.67 -11.64
CA ARG A 57 6.62 20.97 -11.93
C ARG A 57 5.12 20.86 -12.17
N ARG A 58 4.67 19.86 -12.95
CA ARG A 58 3.23 19.62 -13.19
C ARG A 58 2.49 19.29 -11.89
N VAL A 59 3.10 18.52 -11.00
CA VAL A 59 2.52 18.20 -9.69
C VAL A 59 2.41 19.46 -8.83
N HIS A 60 3.45 20.29 -8.76
CA HIS A 60 3.41 21.54 -8.01
C HIS A 60 2.35 22.50 -8.58
N GLN A 61 2.27 22.64 -9.89
CA GLN A 61 1.24 23.45 -10.57
C GLN A 61 -0.17 22.92 -10.32
N ALA A 62 -0.35 21.60 -10.27
CA ALA A 62 -1.64 20.98 -9.97
C ALA A 62 -2.08 21.17 -8.51
N LEU A 63 -1.13 21.38 -7.59
CA LEU A 63 -1.39 21.61 -6.17
C LEU A 63 -1.31 23.10 -5.77
N GLU A 64 -0.98 23.98 -6.72
CA GLU A 64 -0.88 25.41 -6.49
C GLU A 64 -2.27 25.98 -6.14
N GLY A 65 -2.37 26.64 -4.97
CA GLY A 65 -3.63 27.17 -4.44
C GLY A 65 -4.41 26.21 -3.54
N HIS A 66 -3.99 24.95 -3.39
CA HIS A 66 -4.61 24.02 -2.45
C HIS A 66 -4.18 24.30 -1.00
N PRO A 67 -5.10 24.30 -0.02
CA PRO A 67 -4.76 24.38 1.40
C PRO A 67 -4.22 23.04 1.92
N LEU A 68 -2.99 22.69 1.54
CA LEU A 68 -2.40 21.35 1.72
C LEU A 68 -2.48 20.82 3.16
N VAL A 69 -2.24 21.67 4.16
CA VAL A 69 -2.31 21.27 5.58
C VAL A 69 -3.73 20.88 5.99
N ARG A 70 -4.74 21.65 5.54
CA ARG A 70 -6.16 21.35 5.82
C ARG A 70 -6.58 20.05 5.14
N GLU A 71 -6.15 19.84 3.91
CA GLU A 71 -6.41 18.59 3.18
C GLU A 71 -5.76 17.39 3.85
N LEU A 72 -4.54 17.51 4.37
CA LEU A 72 -3.89 16.47 5.16
C LEU A 72 -4.65 16.16 6.46
N ILE A 73 -5.18 17.18 7.15
CA ILE A 73 -6.01 16.97 8.35
C ILE A 73 -7.26 16.15 7.98
N TRP A 74 -7.95 16.49 6.89
CA TRP A 74 -9.11 15.72 6.44
C TRP A 74 -8.76 14.28 6.06
N LEU A 75 -7.64 14.06 5.35
CA LEU A 75 -7.15 12.70 5.08
C LEU A 75 -6.89 11.94 6.38
N GLY A 76 -6.27 12.57 7.38
CA GLY A 76 -6.07 11.98 8.70
C GLY A 76 -7.39 11.60 9.38
N VAL A 77 -8.41 12.47 9.30
CA VAL A 77 -9.75 12.18 9.82
C VAL A 77 -10.38 10.99 9.10
N PHE A 78 -10.33 10.94 7.76
CA PHE A 78 -10.87 9.80 7.01
C PHE A 78 -10.16 8.50 7.33
N LEU A 79 -8.84 8.53 7.53
CA LEU A 79 -8.08 7.37 7.94
C LEU A 79 -8.48 6.88 9.34
N ALA A 80 -8.69 7.80 10.29
CA ALA A 80 -9.17 7.45 11.62
C ALA A 80 -10.60 6.86 11.57
N CYS A 81 -11.50 7.46 10.78
CA CYS A 81 -12.85 6.93 10.57
C CYS A 81 -12.84 5.55 9.90
N PHE A 82 -11.94 5.32 8.93
CA PHE A 82 -11.73 4.02 8.31
C PHE A 82 -11.39 2.95 9.36
N VAL A 83 -10.39 3.22 10.21
CA VAL A 83 -9.98 2.30 11.28
C VAL A 83 -11.12 2.06 12.27
N LEU A 84 -11.81 3.11 12.71
CA LEU A 84 -12.94 2.99 13.64
C LEU A 84 -14.09 2.16 13.04
N LEU A 85 -14.41 2.38 11.76
CA LEU A 85 -15.44 1.60 11.08
C LEU A 85 -15.03 0.14 10.95
N MET A 86 -13.76 -0.16 10.63
CA MET A 86 -13.25 -1.54 10.59
C MET A 86 -13.40 -2.25 11.94
N ILE A 87 -13.04 -1.56 13.04
CA ILE A 87 -13.21 -2.10 14.40
C ILE A 87 -14.68 -2.37 14.70
N LEU A 88 -15.56 -1.40 14.41
CA LEU A 88 -16.99 -1.51 14.70
C LEU A 88 -17.64 -2.62 13.88
N LEU A 89 -17.37 -2.69 12.57
CA LEU A 89 -17.90 -3.73 11.70
C LEU A 89 -17.38 -5.11 12.11
N SER A 90 -16.10 -5.25 12.46
CA SER A 90 -15.56 -6.52 12.96
C SER A 90 -16.23 -6.96 14.26
N GLN A 91 -16.53 -6.05 15.18
CA GLN A 91 -17.28 -6.38 16.40
C GLN A 91 -18.71 -6.82 16.08
N VAL A 92 -19.40 -6.11 15.17
CA VAL A 92 -20.74 -6.49 14.73
C VAL A 92 -20.73 -7.87 14.09
N PHE A 93 -19.79 -8.19 13.19
CA PHE A 93 -19.74 -9.52 12.59
C PHE A 93 -19.31 -10.61 13.57
N ARG A 94 -18.51 -10.32 14.59
CA ARG A 94 -18.26 -11.30 15.65
C ARG A 94 -19.54 -11.64 16.42
N LEU A 95 -20.47 -10.69 16.57
CA LEU A 95 -21.75 -10.93 17.25
C LEU A 95 -22.77 -11.65 16.36
N TYR A 96 -22.79 -11.37 15.06
CA TYR A 96 -23.78 -11.92 14.10
C TYR A 96 -23.25 -13.09 13.25
N GLY A 97 -21.94 -13.33 13.25
CA GLY A 97 -21.27 -14.31 12.39
C GLY A 97 -21.74 -15.74 12.64
N ASP A 98 -22.03 -16.07 13.89
CA ASP A 98 -22.56 -17.38 14.29
C ASP A 98 -23.89 -17.76 13.61
N HIS A 99 -24.63 -16.77 13.08
CA HIS A 99 -25.97 -16.98 12.53
C HIS A 99 -26.03 -16.98 11.01
N THR A 100 -25.01 -16.46 10.31
CA THR A 100 -25.13 -16.11 8.88
C THR A 100 -24.35 -17.03 7.95
N GLY A 101 -23.36 -17.78 8.45
CA GLY A 101 -22.60 -18.77 7.67
C GLY A 101 -21.85 -18.22 6.44
N ALA A 102 -21.83 -16.90 6.24
CA ALA A 102 -21.22 -16.21 5.12
C ALA A 102 -20.11 -15.28 5.63
N ASP A 103 -18.98 -15.30 4.93
CA ASP A 103 -17.80 -14.50 5.26
C ASP A 103 -18.04 -13.02 4.86
N LEU A 104 -18.69 -12.29 5.76
CA LEU A 104 -19.04 -10.87 5.61
C LEU A 104 -17.86 -9.93 5.86
N ASN A 105 -16.77 -10.43 6.46
CA ASN A 105 -15.62 -9.61 6.85
C ASN A 105 -14.92 -9.02 5.63
N MET A 106 -14.73 -9.83 4.58
CA MET A 106 -14.20 -9.37 3.29
C MET A 106 -15.04 -8.25 2.66
N SER A 107 -16.37 -8.35 2.74
CA SER A 107 -17.28 -7.35 2.17
C SER A 107 -17.19 -6.00 2.91
N ALA A 108 -17.07 -6.03 4.23
CA ALA A 108 -16.89 -4.83 5.04
C ALA A 108 -15.52 -4.18 4.88
N SER A 109 -14.48 -5.01 4.75
CA SER A 109 -13.13 -4.60 4.41
C SER A 109 -13.11 -3.81 3.09
N LEU A 110 -13.90 -4.23 2.10
CA LEU A 110 -14.07 -3.51 0.83
C LEU A 110 -14.88 -2.22 0.97
N VAL A 111 -16.05 -2.27 1.62
CA VAL A 111 -16.95 -1.12 1.75
C VAL A 111 -16.28 0.02 2.51
N SER A 112 -15.61 -0.29 3.63
CA SER A 112 -14.91 0.71 4.44
C SER A 112 -13.80 1.42 3.66
N ARG A 113 -12.99 0.67 2.89
CA ARG A 113 -11.94 1.24 2.03
C ARG A 113 -12.53 2.07 0.90
N LEU A 114 -13.58 1.59 0.23
CA LEU A 114 -14.22 2.32 -0.86
C LEU A 114 -14.84 3.63 -0.38
N LEU A 115 -15.41 3.66 0.83
CA LEU A 115 -15.99 4.87 1.41
C LEU A 115 -14.92 5.83 1.91
N PHE A 116 -14.03 5.38 2.79
CA PHE A 116 -13.13 6.25 3.54
C PHE A 116 -11.75 6.46 2.90
N LEU A 117 -11.29 5.55 2.04
CA LEU A 117 -10.02 5.73 1.32
C LEU A 117 -10.22 6.23 -0.12
N PHE A 118 -11.43 6.13 -0.67
CA PHE A 118 -11.70 6.56 -2.05
C PHE A 118 -12.80 7.62 -2.15
N THR A 119 -14.06 7.27 -1.89
CA THR A 119 -15.22 8.11 -2.20
C THR A 119 -15.23 9.43 -1.43
N LEU A 120 -15.12 9.39 -0.09
CA LEU A 120 -15.16 10.58 0.74
C LEU A 120 -13.92 11.48 0.56
N PRO A 121 -12.69 10.95 0.53
CA PRO A 121 -11.51 11.75 0.21
C PRO A 121 -11.63 12.45 -1.14
N ILE A 122 -12.06 11.76 -2.21
CA ILE A 122 -12.24 12.39 -3.51
C ILE A 122 -13.28 13.50 -3.44
N LEU A 123 -14.45 13.23 -2.86
CA LEU A 123 -15.52 14.22 -2.76
C LEU A 123 -15.06 15.48 -2.01
N VAL A 124 -14.35 15.30 -0.89
CA VAL A 124 -13.90 16.43 -0.07
C VAL A 124 -12.69 17.13 -0.68
N MET A 125 -11.79 16.43 -1.39
CA MET A 125 -10.66 17.05 -2.06
C MET A 125 -11.02 17.77 -3.35
N ASP A 126 -12.01 17.27 -4.08
CA ASP A 126 -12.54 17.92 -5.28
C ASP A 126 -13.37 19.16 -4.90
N ARG A 127 -13.98 19.16 -3.70
CA ARG A 127 -14.76 20.29 -3.15
C ARG A 127 -14.02 21.18 -2.15
N SER A 128 -12.83 20.80 -1.67
CA SER A 128 -12.05 21.62 -0.71
C SER A 128 -11.49 22.88 -1.35
N GLY A 129 -11.52 22.95 -2.68
CA GLY A 129 -11.47 24.19 -3.44
C GLY A 129 -12.84 24.86 -3.51
N ILE A 130 -13.08 25.83 -2.61
CA ILE A 130 -13.84 27.04 -2.98
C ILE A 130 -12.96 27.83 -3.96
N THR A 131 -12.61 27.21 -5.08
CA THR A 131 -11.85 27.79 -6.18
C THR A 131 -12.74 27.63 -7.39
N VAL A 132 -13.30 28.77 -7.78
CA VAL A 132 -14.05 28.98 -9.03
C VAL A 132 -13.20 28.61 -10.26
N ASP A 133 -11.89 28.41 -10.09
CA ASP A 133 -10.98 27.89 -11.09
C ASP A 133 -10.94 26.35 -11.07
N GLY A 134 -11.41 25.69 -12.14
CA GLY A 134 -11.50 24.23 -12.32
C GLY A 134 -10.19 23.43 -12.33
N LYS A 135 -9.20 23.80 -11.50
CA LYS A 135 -7.89 23.13 -11.35
C LYS A 135 -7.94 21.86 -10.47
N GLY A 136 -9.03 21.61 -9.74
CA GLY A 136 -9.17 20.44 -8.84
C GLY A 136 -8.96 19.07 -9.53
N THR A 137 -9.23 18.97 -10.83
CA THR A 137 -9.09 17.72 -11.60
C THR A 137 -7.69 17.48 -12.17
N ALA A 138 -6.75 18.43 -12.01
CA ALA A 138 -5.42 18.34 -12.59
C ALA A 138 -4.60 17.18 -11.98
N MET A 139 -4.69 16.96 -10.67
CA MET A 139 -3.92 15.91 -10.00
C MET A 139 -4.40 14.48 -10.36
N PRO A 140 -5.72 14.17 -10.40
CA PRO A 140 -6.22 12.91 -10.96
C PRO A 140 -5.75 12.66 -12.39
N ALA A 141 -5.72 13.69 -13.24
CA ALA A 141 -5.23 13.55 -14.61
C ALA A 141 -3.73 13.19 -14.64
N VAL A 142 -2.90 13.80 -13.80
CA VAL A 142 -1.48 13.43 -13.68
C VAL A 142 -1.35 11.98 -13.21
N ALA A 143 -2.11 11.56 -12.21
CA ALA A 143 -2.01 10.24 -11.58
C ALA A 143 -2.51 9.07 -12.46
N LEU A 144 -3.68 9.24 -13.10
CA LEU A 144 -4.42 8.17 -13.77
C LEU A 144 -4.22 8.16 -15.29
N LYS A 145 -4.09 9.33 -15.93
CA LYS A 145 -3.95 9.45 -17.39
C LYS A 145 -2.48 9.50 -17.79
N VAL A 146 -1.86 8.32 -17.88
CA VAL A 146 -0.43 8.16 -18.16
C VAL A 146 -0.17 8.01 -19.65
N HIS A 147 -0.06 9.14 -20.35
CA HIS A 147 0.20 9.18 -21.79
C HIS A 147 1.70 9.12 -22.17
N THR A 148 2.61 9.46 -21.25
CA THR A 148 4.04 9.52 -21.58
C THR A 148 4.71 8.15 -21.39
N PRO A 149 5.37 7.58 -22.42
CA PRO A 149 5.85 6.21 -22.40
C PRO A 149 6.95 5.97 -21.37
N TRP A 150 7.79 6.97 -21.08
CA TRP A 150 8.84 6.83 -20.06
C TRP A 150 8.28 6.53 -18.65
N ARG A 151 7.05 6.96 -18.35
CA ARG A 151 6.39 6.67 -17.07
C ARG A 151 6.01 5.21 -16.93
N TRP A 152 5.88 4.48 -18.04
CA TRP A 152 5.64 3.04 -18.07
C TRP A 152 6.94 2.23 -17.94
N LEU A 153 8.11 2.85 -18.07
CA LEU A 153 9.39 2.18 -17.78
C LEU A 153 9.51 1.73 -16.32
N GLY A 154 8.70 2.27 -15.41
CA GLY A 154 8.59 1.75 -14.05
C GLY A 154 8.01 0.33 -13.95
N LEU A 155 7.46 -0.22 -15.05
CA LEU A 155 7.16 -1.65 -15.13
C LEU A 155 8.42 -2.52 -15.06
N ILE A 156 9.58 -2.00 -15.48
CA ILE A 156 10.86 -2.73 -15.43
C ILE A 156 11.23 -3.05 -13.96
N PRO A 157 11.39 -2.06 -13.05
CA PRO A 157 11.68 -2.36 -11.66
C PRO A 157 10.56 -3.18 -10.99
N ALA A 158 9.30 -2.96 -11.35
CA ALA A 158 8.19 -3.76 -10.84
C ALA A 158 8.30 -5.24 -11.25
N ALA A 159 8.58 -5.51 -12.53
CA ALA A 159 8.77 -6.87 -13.05
C ALA A 159 9.98 -7.55 -12.40
N VAL A 160 11.10 -6.83 -12.23
CA VAL A 160 12.30 -7.36 -11.55
C VAL A 160 11.97 -7.75 -10.11
N VAL A 161 11.25 -6.91 -9.36
CA VAL A 161 10.82 -7.22 -8.00
C VAL A 161 9.97 -8.49 -7.97
N LEU A 162 8.95 -8.57 -8.84
CA LEU A 162 8.06 -9.72 -8.91
C LEU A 162 8.78 -11.00 -9.31
N LEU A 163 9.72 -10.94 -10.25
CA LEU A 163 10.52 -12.09 -10.68
C LEU A 163 11.44 -12.58 -9.57
N LEU A 164 12.11 -11.67 -8.86
CA LEU A 164 13.00 -12.03 -7.75
C LEU A 164 12.20 -12.58 -6.56
N ALA A 165 11.07 -11.95 -6.22
CA ALA A 165 10.18 -12.42 -5.17
C ALA A 165 9.58 -13.80 -5.54
N GLY A 166 9.10 -13.96 -6.77
CA GLY A 166 8.58 -15.22 -7.28
C GLY A 166 9.64 -16.32 -7.27
N TYR A 167 10.87 -16.04 -7.72
CA TYR A 167 11.98 -16.99 -7.67
C TYR A 167 12.31 -17.44 -6.25
N ALA A 168 12.22 -16.54 -5.27
CA ALA A 168 12.49 -16.86 -3.87
C ALA A 168 11.35 -17.65 -3.19
N VAL A 169 10.09 -17.31 -3.50
CA VAL A 169 8.91 -17.80 -2.76
C VAL A 169 8.24 -19.00 -3.43
N ILE A 170 8.06 -18.98 -4.75
CA ILE A 170 7.31 -20.02 -5.49
C ILE A 170 7.90 -21.42 -5.29
N PRO A 171 9.23 -21.64 -5.27
CA PRO A 171 9.78 -22.97 -5.01
C PRO A 171 9.48 -23.52 -3.61
N GLN A 172 9.14 -22.65 -2.65
CA GLN A 172 8.87 -23.03 -1.26
C GLN A 172 7.38 -23.21 -0.99
N VAL A 173 6.53 -22.37 -1.60
CA VAL A 173 5.09 -22.28 -1.30
C VAL A 173 4.23 -22.86 -2.44
N GLY A 174 4.77 -22.99 -3.65
CA GLY A 174 4.00 -23.34 -4.84
C GLY A 174 3.20 -22.16 -5.40
N LEU A 175 2.47 -22.40 -6.49
CA LEU A 175 1.51 -21.44 -7.05
C LEU A 175 0.08 -21.90 -6.75
N PRO A 176 -0.83 -20.98 -6.40
CA PRO A 176 -2.23 -21.33 -6.23
C PRO A 176 -2.83 -21.81 -7.56
N PRO A 177 -3.67 -22.86 -7.54
CA PRO A 177 -4.35 -23.33 -8.73
C PRO A 177 -5.29 -22.25 -9.27
N LEU A 178 -5.39 -22.14 -10.59
CA LEU A 178 -6.31 -21.21 -11.23
C LEU A 178 -7.76 -21.69 -11.02
N ASN A 179 -8.46 -21.11 -10.05
CA ASN A 179 -9.86 -21.37 -9.77
C ASN A 179 -10.67 -20.06 -9.70
N LEU A 180 -12.00 -20.16 -9.74
CA LEU A 180 -12.89 -19.00 -9.71
C LEU A 180 -12.72 -18.18 -8.41
N SER A 181 -12.42 -18.86 -7.31
CA SER A 181 -12.14 -18.27 -6.01
C SER A 181 -10.94 -17.34 -6.05
N LEU A 182 -9.82 -17.80 -6.62
CA LEU A 182 -8.60 -17.00 -6.79
C LEU A 182 -8.88 -15.75 -7.62
N ILE A 183 -9.64 -15.89 -8.71
CA ILE A 183 -10.04 -14.73 -9.54
C ILE A 183 -10.84 -13.73 -8.71
N GLY A 184 -11.80 -14.20 -7.91
CA GLY A 184 -12.58 -13.37 -7.00
C GLY A 184 -11.71 -12.62 -5.98
N PHE A 185 -10.77 -13.31 -5.34
CA PHE A 185 -9.82 -12.71 -4.39
C PHE A 185 -8.90 -11.69 -5.03
N VAL A 186 -8.34 -12.00 -6.20
CA VAL A 186 -7.47 -11.08 -6.94
C VAL A 186 -8.24 -9.83 -7.35
N LEU A 187 -9.49 -9.95 -7.80
CA LEU A 187 -10.33 -8.81 -8.16
C LEU A 187 -10.68 -7.94 -6.94
N ALA A 188 -11.05 -8.56 -5.82
CA ALA A 188 -11.33 -7.84 -4.59
C ALA A 188 -10.07 -7.12 -4.07
N PHE A 189 -8.92 -7.81 -4.06
CA PHE A 189 -7.65 -7.22 -3.68
C PHE A 189 -7.22 -6.11 -4.65
N ALA A 190 -7.47 -6.26 -5.95
CA ALA A 190 -7.21 -5.20 -6.93
C ALA A 190 -8.01 -3.94 -6.61
N LEU A 191 -9.28 -4.07 -6.23
CA LEU A 191 -10.10 -2.92 -5.81
C LEU A 191 -9.53 -2.26 -4.55
N ILE A 192 -9.14 -3.06 -3.54
CA ILE A 192 -8.47 -2.59 -2.33
C ILE A 192 -7.20 -1.82 -2.68
N ALA A 193 -6.34 -2.41 -3.50
CA ALA A 193 -5.06 -1.83 -3.90
C ALA A 193 -5.27 -0.51 -4.65
N VAL A 194 -6.27 -0.41 -5.53
CA VAL A 194 -6.60 0.84 -6.21
C VAL A 194 -7.02 1.92 -5.21
N CYS A 195 -7.97 1.62 -4.31
CA CYS A 195 -8.44 2.59 -3.31
C CYS A 195 -7.29 3.07 -2.42
N GLU A 196 -6.47 2.15 -1.92
CA GLU A 196 -5.35 2.48 -1.05
C GLU A 196 -4.24 3.24 -1.77
N GLU A 197 -3.85 2.86 -2.99
CA GLU A 197 -2.81 3.59 -3.71
C GLU A 197 -3.26 5.01 -4.08
N ILE A 198 -4.55 5.21 -4.35
CA ILE A 198 -5.11 6.56 -4.54
C ILE A 198 -4.99 7.37 -3.25
N PHE A 199 -5.40 6.80 -2.12
CA PHE A 199 -5.35 7.48 -0.83
C PHE A 199 -3.91 7.77 -0.39
N PHE A 200 -3.09 6.73 -0.26
CA PHE A 200 -1.76 6.82 0.32
C PHE A 200 -0.76 7.47 -0.63
N ARG A 201 -0.78 7.18 -1.93
CA ARG A 201 0.18 7.77 -2.89
C ARG A 201 -0.34 9.04 -3.50
N ALA A 202 -1.47 8.95 -4.22
CA ALA A 202 -1.92 10.08 -5.03
C ALA A 202 -2.32 11.27 -4.15
N MET A 203 -2.98 11.03 -3.02
CA MET A 203 -3.45 12.09 -2.13
C MET A 203 -2.46 12.43 -1.02
N LEU A 204 -2.17 11.48 -0.11
CA LEU A 204 -1.39 11.72 1.11
C LEU A 204 0.09 11.98 0.80
N GLN A 205 0.76 11.04 0.12
CA GLN A 205 2.19 11.15 -0.13
C GLN A 205 2.52 12.37 -0.99
N THR A 206 1.77 12.64 -2.07
CA THR A 206 2.03 13.81 -2.92
C THR A 206 2.01 15.12 -2.13
N ARG A 207 1.08 15.29 -1.18
CA ARG A 207 0.99 16.48 -0.33
C ARG A 207 2.12 16.57 0.67
N LEU A 208 2.46 15.45 1.31
CA LEU A 208 3.59 15.37 2.22
C LEU A 208 4.93 15.63 1.50
N GLU A 209 5.06 15.21 0.24
CA GLU A 209 6.24 15.51 -0.58
C GLU A 209 6.40 17.01 -0.86
N VAL A 210 5.30 17.75 -1.02
CA VAL A 210 5.34 19.21 -1.19
C VAL A 210 5.70 19.92 0.12
N ILE A 211 5.16 19.47 1.26
CA ILE A 211 5.37 20.12 2.56
C ILE A 211 6.74 19.80 3.17
N MET A 212 7.15 18.53 3.13
CA MET A 212 8.33 18.03 3.84
C MET A 212 9.49 17.70 2.89
N GLY A 213 9.33 17.96 1.60
CA GLY A 213 10.23 17.50 0.56
C GLY A 213 10.06 16.02 0.23
N ARG A 214 10.67 15.59 -0.88
CA ARG A 214 10.47 14.26 -1.48
C ARG A 214 10.67 13.10 -0.51
N TRP A 215 11.84 13.04 0.12
CA TRP A 215 12.18 11.93 1.02
C TRP A 215 11.39 11.98 2.33
N GLY A 216 11.12 13.18 2.86
CA GLY A 216 10.26 13.38 4.02
C GLY A 216 8.85 12.86 3.76
N GLY A 217 8.27 13.19 2.60
CA GLY A 217 6.95 12.74 2.21
C GLY A 217 6.84 11.23 1.99
N ILE A 218 7.82 10.61 1.32
CA ILE A 218 7.86 9.14 1.13
C ILE A 218 7.92 8.43 2.50
N VAL A 219 8.81 8.87 3.38
CA VAL A 219 9.00 8.26 4.69
C VAL A 219 7.76 8.42 5.55
N ALA A 220 7.19 9.62 5.62
CA ALA A 220 5.98 9.89 6.40
C ALA A 220 4.78 9.09 5.89
N ALA A 221 4.54 9.06 4.57
CA ALA A 221 3.45 8.26 4.00
C ALA A 221 3.63 6.77 4.23
N THR A 222 4.87 6.27 4.17
CA THR A 222 5.18 4.86 4.44
C THR A 222 4.95 4.49 5.91
N LEU A 223 5.29 5.37 6.83
CA LEU A 223 5.02 5.19 8.25
C LEU A 223 3.52 5.13 8.51
N VAL A 224 2.75 6.09 7.99
CA VAL A 224 1.29 6.10 8.13
C VAL A 224 0.69 4.82 7.54
N PHE A 225 1.10 4.42 6.32
CA PHE A 225 0.65 3.19 5.68
C PHE A 225 0.93 1.95 6.54
N SER A 226 2.16 1.79 7.02
CA SER A 226 2.56 0.61 7.81
C SER A 226 1.86 0.55 9.16
N LEU A 227 1.65 1.71 9.81
CA LEU A 227 0.90 1.81 11.06
C LEU A 227 -0.58 1.53 10.87
N THR A 228 -1.20 2.03 9.79
CA THR A 228 -2.59 1.69 9.46
C THR A 228 -2.76 0.19 9.33
N TYR A 229 -1.86 -0.46 8.59
CA TYR A 229 -1.88 -1.91 8.49
C TYR A 229 -1.74 -2.57 9.86
N ALA A 230 -0.74 -2.19 10.67
CA ALA A 230 -0.56 -2.74 12.02
C ALA A 230 -1.84 -2.69 12.89
N VAL A 231 -2.64 -1.62 12.77
CA VAL A 231 -3.88 -1.44 13.53
C VAL A 231 -5.05 -2.22 12.92
N VAL A 232 -5.10 -2.32 11.59
CA VAL A 232 -6.22 -2.94 10.86
C VAL A 232 -6.06 -4.46 10.74
N GLN A 233 -4.84 -4.97 10.78
CA GLN A 233 -4.54 -6.41 10.63
C GLN A 233 -5.40 -7.36 11.49
N PRO A 234 -5.65 -7.11 12.79
CA PRO A 234 -6.50 -7.99 13.60
C PRO A 234 -7.95 -8.08 13.12
N PHE A 235 -8.36 -7.17 12.24
CA PHE A 235 -9.71 -7.01 11.71
C PHE A 235 -9.80 -7.29 10.21
N ASP A 236 -8.68 -7.61 9.55
CA ASP A 236 -8.61 -7.85 8.10
C ASP A 236 -8.14 -9.28 7.83
N GLU A 237 -8.93 -10.05 7.09
CA GLU A 237 -8.64 -11.47 6.83
C GLU A 237 -7.56 -11.67 5.76
N ILE A 238 -7.33 -10.64 4.93
CA ILE A 238 -6.47 -10.74 3.76
C ILE A 238 -4.98 -10.58 4.13
N SER A 239 -4.68 -10.05 5.31
CA SER A 239 -3.32 -9.62 5.67
C SER A 239 -3.03 -9.79 7.15
N GLN A 240 -3.14 -11.01 7.68
CA GLN A 240 -2.83 -11.29 9.08
C GLN A 240 -1.35 -11.64 9.25
N LEU A 241 -0.64 -10.92 10.11
CA LEU A 241 0.67 -11.35 10.60
C LEU A 241 0.48 -12.23 11.85
N PRO A 242 1.27 -13.31 12.01
CA PRO A 242 1.21 -14.16 13.18
C PRO A 242 1.81 -13.44 14.41
N GLY A 243 1.16 -13.52 15.58
CA GLY A 243 1.75 -13.14 16.87
C GLY A 243 0.80 -12.43 17.84
N ASP A 244 0.91 -12.78 19.12
CA ASP A 244 0.11 -12.20 20.21
C ASP A 244 0.90 -11.11 20.95
N GLY A 245 0.69 -9.86 20.56
CA GLY A 245 1.25 -8.71 21.29
C GLY A 245 1.26 -7.43 20.46
N PHE A 246 0.62 -6.36 20.94
CA PHE A 246 0.45 -5.11 20.20
C PHE A 246 1.78 -4.49 19.73
N GLY A 247 2.81 -4.48 20.58
CA GLY A 247 4.15 -3.98 20.21
C GLY A 247 4.85 -4.86 19.17
N TYR A 248 4.69 -6.18 19.27
CA TYR A 248 5.25 -7.13 18.32
C TYR A 248 4.59 -7.01 16.93
N VAL A 249 3.26 -6.89 16.89
CA VAL A 249 2.48 -6.69 15.65
C VAL A 249 2.88 -5.40 14.95
N ILE A 250 3.01 -4.29 15.69
CA ILE A 250 3.47 -3.01 15.12
C ILE A 250 4.89 -3.15 14.54
N ALA A 251 5.80 -3.77 15.29
CA ALA A 251 7.18 -3.93 14.86
C ALA A 251 7.26 -4.82 13.60
N LEU A 252 6.53 -5.93 13.56
CA LEU A 252 6.48 -6.85 12.43
C LEU A 252 5.79 -6.22 11.21
N ALA A 253 4.74 -5.43 11.42
CA ALA A 253 4.08 -4.66 10.37
C ALA A 253 5.02 -3.61 9.76
N LEU A 254 5.77 -2.86 10.58
CA LEU A 254 6.79 -1.93 10.08
C LEU A 254 7.89 -2.66 9.29
N LEU A 255 8.28 -3.85 9.75
CA LEU A 255 9.32 -4.66 9.13
C LEU A 255 8.89 -5.25 7.77
N SER A 256 7.59 -5.55 7.65
CA SER A 256 7.00 -6.19 6.45
C SER A 256 6.51 -5.15 5.44
N TYR A 257 5.72 -4.17 5.89
CA TYR A 257 5.12 -3.15 5.04
C TYR A 257 6.01 -1.92 4.84
N GLY A 258 6.99 -1.68 5.70
CA GLY A 258 7.91 -0.54 5.57
C GLY A 258 8.71 -0.58 4.27
N PRO A 259 9.46 -1.67 3.98
CA PRO A 259 10.22 -1.80 2.74
C PRO A 259 9.32 -1.76 1.49
N ALA A 260 8.16 -2.40 1.54
CA ALA A 260 7.19 -2.38 0.46
C ALA A 260 6.66 -0.96 0.22
N GLY A 261 6.26 -0.27 1.30
CA GLY A 261 5.77 1.10 1.26
C GLY A 261 6.83 2.10 0.79
N LEU A 262 8.10 1.90 1.14
CA LEU A 262 9.21 2.69 0.62
C LEU A 262 9.38 2.49 -0.88
N LEU A 263 9.34 1.24 -1.36
CA LEU A 263 9.41 0.94 -2.80
C LEU A 263 8.23 1.59 -3.55
N TYR A 264 6.99 1.35 -3.10
CA TYR A 264 5.79 1.90 -3.74
C TYR A 264 5.81 3.44 -3.73
N GLY A 265 6.23 4.03 -2.61
CA GLY A 265 6.39 5.46 -2.48
C GLY A 265 7.49 6.01 -3.39
N TYR A 266 8.60 5.29 -3.55
CA TYR A 266 9.67 5.68 -4.45
C TYR A 266 9.26 5.56 -5.92
N LEU A 267 8.60 4.46 -6.32
CA LEU A 267 8.03 4.29 -7.66
C LEU A 267 7.02 5.38 -7.97
N TRP A 268 6.15 5.72 -7.02
CA TRP A 268 5.23 6.85 -7.14
C TRP A 268 5.97 8.16 -7.38
N SER A 269 6.96 8.48 -6.55
CA SER A 269 7.72 9.73 -6.68
C SER A 269 8.49 9.80 -8.00
N CYS A 270 8.93 8.67 -8.54
CA CYS A 270 9.70 8.59 -9.77
C CYS A 270 8.86 8.68 -11.05
N PHE A 271 7.73 7.98 -11.10
CA PHE A 271 6.93 7.80 -12.31
C PHE A 271 5.54 8.43 -12.24
N ARG A 272 5.06 8.78 -11.03
CA ARG A 272 3.69 9.22 -10.69
C ARG A 272 2.60 8.35 -11.31
N ASN A 273 2.89 7.08 -11.61
CA ASN A 273 1.98 6.19 -12.32
C ASN A 273 1.32 5.24 -11.32
N LEU A 274 0.03 5.46 -11.07
CA LEU A 274 -0.74 4.67 -10.10
C LEU A 274 -0.78 3.18 -10.48
N TRP A 275 -0.93 2.89 -11.78
CA TRP A 275 -1.09 1.54 -12.30
C TRP A 275 0.11 0.65 -12.00
N ILE A 276 1.32 1.20 -11.98
CA ILE A 276 2.54 0.44 -11.66
C ILE A 276 2.49 -0.05 -10.21
N ASN A 277 2.08 0.81 -9.27
CA ASN A 277 1.92 0.43 -7.87
C ASN A 277 0.80 -0.58 -7.66
N VAL A 278 -0.31 -0.44 -8.39
CA VAL A 278 -1.41 -1.42 -8.34
C VAL A 278 -0.95 -2.79 -8.87
N ILE A 279 -0.27 -2.82 -10.01
CA ILE A 279 0.23 -4.06 -10.63
C ILE A 279 1.22 -4.77 -9.72
N ILE A 280 2.22 -4.06 -9.18
CA ILE A 280 3.21 -4.70 -8.29
C ILE A 280 2.54 -5.22 -7.02
N ARG A 281 1.54 -4.52 -6.46
CA ARG A 281 0.81 -5.00 -5.28
C ARG A 281 -0.01 -6.25 -5.58
N ILE A 282 -0.74 -6.27 -6.69
CA ILE A 282 -1.50 -7.46 -7.11
C ILE A 282 -0.54 -8.63 -7.38
N GLY A 283 0.57 -8.38 -8.07
CA GLY A 283 1.58 -9.40 -8.34
C GLY A 283 2.19 -9.96 -7.06
N MET A 284 2.57 -9.10 -6.12
CA MET A 284 3.09 -9.53 -4.82
C MET A 284 2.04 -10.31 -4.02
N PHE A 285 0.77 -9.91 -4.08
CA PHE A 285 -0.33 -10.66 -3.46
C PHE A 285 -0.42 -12.07 -4.02
N VAL A 286 -0.40 -12.25 -5.34
CA VAL A 286 -0.43 -13.57 -5.99
C VAL A 286 0.80 -14.42 -5.63
N VAL A 287 2.00 -13.81 -5.59
CA VAL A 287 3.24 -14.51 -5.23
C VAL A 287 3.24 -14.99 -3.78
N LEU A 288 2.63 -14.23 -2.87
CA LEU A 288 2.58 -14.54 -1.44
C LEU A 288 1.35 -15.35 -1.04
N MET A 289 0.39 -15.57 -1.96
CA MET A 289 -0.84 -16.28 -1.66
C MET A 289 -0.57 -17.78 -1.49
N PRO A 290 -1.00 -18.39 -0.37
CA PRO A 290 -0.85 -19.83 -0.18
C PRO A 290 -1.67 -20.63 -1.21
N PRO A 291 -1.20 -21.83 -1.62
CA PRO A 291 -1.84 -22.62 -2.67
C PRO A 291 -3.17 -23.25 -2.23
N ASP A 292 -3.35 -23.45 -0.93
CA ASP A 292 -4.50 -24.13 -0.34
C ASP A 292 -5.64 -23.15 -0.03
N LEU A 293 -6.23 -22.54 -1.06
CA LEU A 293 -7.53 -21.89 -0.94
C LEU A 293 -8.66 -22.94 -0.92
N ASN A 294 -8.67 -23.78 0.12
CA ASN A 294 -9.83 -24.59 0.45
C ASN A 294 -10.85 -23.68 1.15
N ILE A 295 -11.68 -23.01 0.34
CA ILE A 295 -12.93 -22.46 0.85
C ILE A 295 -13.75 -23.65 1.34
N GLY A 296 -14.18 -23.61 2.60
CA GLY A 296 -15.07 -24.59 3.20
C GLY A 296 -16.44 -24.62 2.52
N VAL A 297 -16.51 -25.15 1.31
CA VAL A 297 -17.71 -25.75 0.75
C VAL A 297 -17.51 -27.25 0.88
N THR A 298 -17.62 -27.74 2.12
CA THR A 298 -17.96 -29.15 2.29
C THR A 298 -19.38 -29.34 1.73
N PRO A 299 -19.61 -30.33 0.86
CA PRO A 299 -20.94 -30.65 0.36
C PRO A 299 -21.92 -31.05 1.47
#